data_AF-A0A3R8UTW2-F1
#
_entry.id   AF-A0A3R8UTW2-F1
#
_cell.length_a   1.000
_cell.length_b   1.000
_cell.length_c   1.000
_cell.angle_alpha   90.00
_cell.angle_beta   90.00
_cell.angle_gamma   90.00
#
_symmetry.space_group_name_H-M   'P 1'
#
loop_
_entity.id
_entity.type
_entity.pdbx_description
1 polymer ?
#
loop_
_entity_poly.entity_id
_entity_poly.type
_entity_poly.pdbx_seq_one_letter_code
_entity_poly.pdbx_strand_id
1 'polypeptide(L)'
;MAQALLDSASVQAHWDEVSAPLARLLRLMDSREPWALKPDAEFIGLLDRFIERIEQPEFVLLLERGENALRLAEVFSVLHSSRFMRLIELCDRNQPGVVSRLLFAMGQLGGGSEIFAQLLYERLLAVHRCELLGQVISVERCQRIVDDIKLLQEVAQ
;
A
#
# COMPACT_ATOMS: atom_id res chain seq x y z
N MET A 1 19.16 8.27 17.40
CA MET A 1 18.14 9.10 16.73
C MET A 1 17.32 8.18 15.88
N ALA A 2 16.05 7.95 16.22
CA ALA A 2 15.15 7.21 15.35
C ALA A 2 15.02 8.00 14.04
N GLN A 3 15.36 7.36 12.93
CA GLN A 3 15.20 7.95 11.60
C GLN A 3 13.70 8.02 11.33
N ALA A 4 13.18 9.17 10.90
CA ALA A 4 11.74 9.35 10.67
C ALA A 4 11.32 8.55 9.43
N LEU A 5 11.09 7.24 9.58
CA LEU A 5 10.87 6.30 8.47
C LEU A 5 9.66 6.67 7.60
N LEU A 6 8.75 7.48 8.15
CA LEU A 6 7.50 7.90 7.53
C LEU A 6 7.45 9.38 7.15
N ASP A 7 8.54 10.14 7.29
CA ASP A 7 8.57 11.49 6.71
C ASP A 7 8.49 11.40 5.17
N SER A 8 7.97 12.45 4.52
CA SER A 8 7.68 12.39 3.08
C SER A 8 8.93 12.17 2.22
N ALA A 9 10.09 12.67 2.62
CA ALA A 9 11.33 12.47 1.87
C ALA A 9 11.84 11.04 2.02
N SER A 10 11.82 10.49 3.24
CA SER A 10 12.20 9.10 3.51
C SER A 10 11.30 8.10 2.81
N VAL A 11 9.97 8.32 2.84
CA VAL A 11 9.00 7.47 2.13
C VAL A 11 9.25 7.50 0.63
N GLN A 12 9.51 8.67 0.06
CA GLN A 12 9.73 8.80 -1.38
C GLN A 12 11.04 8.14 -1.83
N ALA A 13 12.12 8.35 -1.07
CA ALA A 13 13.41 7.72 -1.32
C ALA A 13 13.30 6.19 -1.29
N HIS A 14 12.61 5.63 -0.30
CA HIS A 14 12.36 4.20 -0.21
C HIS A 14 11.65 3.65 -1.46
N TRP A 15 10.58 4.31 -1.93
CA TRP A 15 9.87 3.83 -3.11
C TRP A 15 10.69 3.96 -4.40
N ASP A 16 11.48 5.02 -4.54
CA ASP A 16 12.38 5.19 -5.68
C ASP A 16 13.48 4.09 -5.70
N GLU A 17 13.94 3.61 -4.54
CA GLU A 17 14.84 2.46 -4.41
C GLU A 17 14.16 1.12 -4.74
N VAL A 18 12.92 0.93 -4.29
CA VAL A 18 12.17 -0.33 -4.50
C VAL A 18 11.84 -0.54 -5.99
N SER A 19 11.23 0.46 -6.62
CA SER A 19 10.77 0.34 -8.02
C SER A 19 10.35 1.70 -8.57
N ALA A 20 11.06 2.19 -9.58
CA ALA A 20 10.73 3.46 -10.23
C ALA A 20 9.28 3.51 -10.78
N PRO A 21 8.72 2.45 -11.41
CA PRO A 21 7.31 2.40 -11.76
C PRO A 21 6.37 2.55 -10.56
N LEU A 22 6.61 1.83 -9.47
CA LEU A 22 5.77 1.89 -8.27
C LEU A 22 5.85 3.28 -7.62
N ALA A 23 7.04 3.86 -7.52
CA ALA A 23 7.23 5.21 -6.99
C ALA A 23 6.47 6.27 -7.81
N ARG A 24 6.44 6.14 -9.15
CA ARG A 24 5.63 7.03 -10.00
C ARG A 24 4.14 6.85 -9.77
N LEU A 25 3.67 5.61 -9.63
CA LEU A 25 2.27 5.31 -9.34
C LEU A 25 1.85 5.92 -7.99
N LEU A 26 2.64 5.71 -6.93
CA LEU A 26 2.32 6.23 -5.60
C LEU A 26 2.30 7.76 -5.58
N ARG A 27 3.25 8.44 -6.26
CA ARG A 27 3.20 9.90 -6.44
C ARG A 27 1.94 10.36 -7.18
N LEU A 28 1.51 9.62 -8.20
CA LEU A 28 0.26 9.92 -8.91
C LEU A 28 -0.95 9.75 -7.99
N MET A 29 -1.02 8.66 -7.22
CA MET A 29 -2.09 8.43 -6.24
C MET A 29 -2.13 9.55 -5.21
N ASP A 30 -0.99 9.90 -4.59
CA ASP A 30 -0.90 10.98 -3.61
C ASP A 30 -1.37 12.33 -4.18
N SER A 31 -1.04 12.63 -5.45
CA SER A 31 -1.50 13.86 -6.13
C SER A 31 -3.03 13.94 -6.31
N ARG A 32 -3.72 12.79 -6.22
CA ARG A 32 -5.18 12.66 -6.32
C ARG A 32 -5.86 12.54 -4.96
N GLU A 33 -5.11 12.70 -3.87
CA GLU A 33 -5.60 12.60 -2.49
C GLU A 33 -5.48 13.95 -1.76
N PRO A 34 -6.16 15.02 -2.22
CA PRO A 34 -6.10 16.32 -1.54
C PRO A 34 -6.72 16.28 -0.13
N TRP A 35 -7.49 15.23 0.15
CA TRP A 35 -8.17 14.96 1.40
C TRP A 35 -7.27 14.30 2.46
N ALA A 36 -6.11 13.77 2.06
CA ALA A 36 -5.18 13.12 2.99
C ALA A 36 -4.56 14.14 3.94
N LEU A 37 -4.36 13.73 5.20
CA LEU A 37 -3.73 14.53 6.22
C LEU A 37 -2.27 14.79 5.83
N LYS A 38 -1.85 16.05 5.94
CA LYS A 38 -0.44 16.44 5.91
C LYS A 38 0.11 16.35 7.33
N PRO A 39 0.87 15.29 7.68
CA PRO A 39 1.29 15.07 9.05
C PRO A 39 2.34 16.11 9.45
N ASP A 40 2.22 16.62 10.67
CA ASP A 40 3.29 17.36 11.33
C ASP A 40 4.29 16.41 11.99
N ALA A 41 5.35 16.97 12.58
CA ALA A 41 6.39 16.18 13.22
C ALA A 41 5.88 15.35 14.40
N GLU A 42 4.85 15.84 15.12
CA GLU A 42 4.25 15.12 16.24
C GLU A 42 3.53 13.86 15.76
N PHE A 43 2.73 13.99 14.70
CA PHE A 43 2.03 12.87 14.09
C PHE A 43 2.99 11.84 13.52
N ILE A 44 4.08 12.26 12.85
CA ILE A 44 5.12 11.34 12.39
C ILE A 44 5.75 10.60 13.58
N GLY A 45 6.07 11.30 14.68
CA GLY A 45 6.59 10.66 15.89
C GLY A 45 5.61 9.67 16.53
N LEU A 46 4.30 9.88 16.40
CA LEU A 46 3.28 8.91 16.81
C LEU A 46 3.31 7.65 15.94
N LEU A 47 3.48 7.80 14.62
CA LEU A 47 3.59 6.66 13.72
C LEU A 47 4.88 5.85 13.95
N ASP A 48 5.99 6.51 14.24
CA ASP A 48 7.26 5.83 14.57
C ASP A 48 7.09 4.96 15.83
N ARG A 49 6.46 5.51 16.89
CA ARG A 49 6.12 4.74 18.10
C ARG A 49 5.15 3.59 17.82
N PHE A 50 4.24 3.77 16.87
CA PHE A 50 3.35 2.70 16.43
C PHE A 50 4.12 1.57 15.75
N ILE A 51 5.12 1.88 14.91
CA ILE A 51 6.01 0.89 14.30
C ILE A 51 6.77 0.10 15.38
N GLU A 52 7.34 0.78 16.38
CA GLU A 52 8.00 0.12 17.52
C GLU A 52 7.04 -0.82 18.29
N ARG A 53 5.75 -0.47 18.35
CA ARG A 53 4.74 -1.30 19.01
C ARG A 53 4.36 -2.54 18.18
N ILE A 54 4.44 -2.49 16.86
CA ILE A 54 4.16 -3.63 15.97
C ILE A 54 5.16 -4.78 16.20
N GLU A 55 6.40 -4.45 16.57
CA GLU A 55 7.44 -5.44 16.85
C GLU A 55 7.13 -6.29 18.09
N GLN A 56 6.16 -5.88 18.91
CA GLN A 56 5.81 -6.55 20.15
C GLN A 56 4.90 -7.77 19.90
N PRO A 57 5.17 -8.95 20.48
CA PRO A 57 4.42 -10.18 20.21
C PRO A 57 2.91 -10.08 20.45
N GLU A 58 2.50 -9.27 21.42
CA GLU A 58 1.09 -9.06 21.77
C GLU A 58 0.32 -8.19 20.78
N PHE A 59 1.01 -7.53 19.83
CA PHE A 59 0.38 -6.60 18.90
C PHE A 59 -0.72 -7.26 18.06
N VAL A 60 -0.47 -8.47 17.57
CA VAL A 60 -1.44 -9.25 16.79
C VAL A 60 -2.70 -9.52 17.59
N LEU A 61 -2.56 -9.95 18.86
CA LEU A 61 -3.69 -10.23 19.73
C LEU A 61 -4.50 -8.97 20.04
N LEU A 62 -3.87 -7.80 20.06
CA LEU A 62 -4.54 -6.52 20.22
C LEU A 62 -5.32 -6.14 18.96
N LEU A 63 -4.79 -6.43 17.78
CA LEU A 63 -5.42 -6.19 16.48
C LEU A 63 -6.71 -7.00 16.28
N GLU A 64 -6.70 -8.25 16.73
CA GLU A 64 -7.86 -9.16 16.63
C GLU A 64 -9.08 -8.70 17.45
N ARG A 65 -8.91 -7.73 18.36
CA ARG A 65 -10.01 -7.18 19.19
C ARG A 65 -10.99 -6.28 18.44
N GLY A 66 -10.92 -6.18 17.11
CA GLY A 66 -11.86 -5.45 16.25
C GLY A 66 -11.77 -3.92 16.38
N GLU A 67 -11.97 -3.37 17.58
CA GLU A 67 -11.90 -1.93 17.85
C GLU A 67 -10.53 -1.34 17.47
N ASN A 68 -9.44 -2.05 17.77
CA ASN A 68 -8.09 -1.62 17.40
C ASN A 68 -7.85 -1.73 15.88
N ALA A 69 -8.43 -2.73 15.22
CA ALA A 69 -8.38 -2.84 13.77
C ALA A 69 -9.10 -1.66 13.10
N LEU A 70 -10.26 -1.24 13.64
CA LEU A 70 -10.97 -0.06 13.18
C LEU A 70 -10.14 1.22 13.35
N ARG A 71 -9.61 1.47 14.55
CA ARG A 71 -8.78 2.67 14.80
C ARG A 71 -7.55 2.70 13.89
N LEU A 72 -6.96 1.54 13.62
CA LEU A 72 -5.86 1.46 12.68
C LEU A 72 -6.30 1.75 11.23
N ALA A 73 -7.47 1.26 10.83
CA ALA A 73 -8.06 1.56 9.52
C ALA A 73 -8.35 3.06 9.36
N GLU A 74 -8.84 3.72 10.41
CA GLU A 74 -9.05 5.17 10.45
C GLU A 74 -7.74 5.92 10.24
N VAL A 75 -6.68 5.54 10.96
CA VAL A 75 -5.34 6.11 10.76
C VAL A 75 -4.88 5.91 9.33
N PHE A 76 -4.98 4.69 8.79
CA PHE A 76 -4.59 4.38 7.41
C PHE A 76 -5.40 5.16 6.38
N SER A 77 -6.68 5.39 6.64
CA SER A 77 -7.55 6.12 5.74
C SER A 77 -7.00 7.53 5.51
N VAL A 78 -6.61 8.24 6.56
CA VAL A 78 -6.17 9.65 6.46
C VAL A 78 -4.76 9.84 5.92
N LEU A 79 -3.97 8.78 5.73
CA LEU A 79 -2.63 8.89 5.15
C LEU A 79 -2.70 8.99 3.63
N HIS A 80 -1.69 9.65 3.05
CA HIS A 80 -1.37 9.48 1.64
C HIS A 80 -1.01 8.03 1.32
N SER A 81 -1.38 7.58 0.12
CA SER A 81 -1.15 6.22 -0.37
C SER A 81 0.31 5.78 -0.23
N SER A 82 1.29 6.61 -0.55
CA SER A 82 2.71 6.27 -0.42
C SER A 82 3.12 5.92 1.02
N ARG A 83 2.66 6.70 2.00
CA ARG A 83 2.94 6.50 3.43
C ARG A 83 2.13 5.34 3.99
N PHE A 84 0.87 5.22 3.59
CA PHE A 84 0.02 4.07 3.92
C PHE A 84 0.69 2.76 3.48
N MET A 85 1.11 2.66 2.21
CA MET A 85 1.79 1.47 1.69
C MET A 85 3.08 1.19 2.45
N ARG A 86 3.82 2.24 2.85
CA ARG A 86 5.07 2.08 3.59
C ARG A 86 4.81 1.52 4.98
N LEU A 87 3.75 2.00 5.64
CA LEU A 87 3.35 1.52 6.95
C LEU A 87 2.88 0.06 6.88
N ILE A 88 2.08 -0.30 5.87
CA ILE A 88 1.66 -1.68 5.61
C ILE A 88 2.86 -2.61 5.39
N GLU A 89 3.84 -2.18 4.61
CA GLU A 89 5.07 -2.95 4.38
C GLU A 89 5.87 -3.16 5.68
N LEU A 90 6.01 -2.11 6.50
CA LEU A 90 6.69 -2.21 7.79
C LEU A 90 5.93 -3.15 8.74
N CYS A 91 4.60 -3.09 8.74
CA CYS A 91 3.76 -4.01 9.49
C CYS A 91 4.05 -5.46 9.10
N ASP A 92 4.00 -5.77 7.80
CA ASP A 92 4.16 -7.15 7.32
C ASP A 92 5.58 -7.68 7.46
N ARG A 93 6.60 -6.81 7.33
CA ARG A 93 8.00 -7.16 7.59
C ARG A 93 8.24 -7.55 9.05
N ASN A 94 7.64 -6.82 9.99
CA ASN A 94 7.83 -7.05 11.42
C ASN A 94 6.93 -8.19 11.94
N GLN A 95 5.73 -8.34 11.39
CA GLN A 95 4.76 -9.37 11.76
C GLN A 95 4.11 -9.96 10.49
N PRO A 96 4.70 -11.01 9.89
CA PRO A 96 4.17 -11.59 8.66
C PRO A 96 2.70 -12.00 8.75
N GLY A 97 1.89 -11.54 7.79
CA GLY A 97 0.46 -11.84 7.72
C GLY A 97 -0.41 -10.93 8.59
N VAL A 98 0.16 -9.93 9.27
CA VAL A 98 -0.61 -8.95 10.07
C VAL A 98 -1.60 -8.17 9.21
N VAL A 99 -1.26 -7.89 7.96
CA VAL A 99 -2.13 -7.18 7.01
C VAL A 99 -3.36 -8.02 6.67
N SER A 100 -3.18 -9.32 6.42
CA SER A 100 -4.30 -10.24 6.18
C SER A 100 -5.20 -10.37 7.41
N ARG A 101 -4.61 -10.41 8.61
CA ARG A 101 -5.38 -10.42 9.87
C ARG A 101 -6.15 -9.12 10.08
N LEU A 102 -5.55 -7.97 9.78
CA LEU A 102 -6.21 -6.68 9.83
C LEU A 102 -7.41 -6.63 8.87
N LEU A 103 -7.21 -7.04 7.61
CA LEU A 103 -8.29 -7.14 6.61
C LEU A 103 -9.43 -8.03 7.09
N PHE A 104 -9.10 -9.20 7.65
CA PHE A 104 -10.09 -10.12 8.20
C PHE A 104 -10.85 -9.51 9.39
N ALA A 105 -10.13 -8.91 10.35
CA ALA A 105 -10.73 -8.27 11.52
C ALA A 105 -11.67 -7.12 11.11
N MET A 106 -11.27 -6.31 10.13
CA MET A 106 -12.12 -5.25 9.58
C MET A 106 -13.36 -5.78 8.87
N GLY A 107 -13.25 -6.88 8.12
CA GLY A 107 -14.39 -7.51 7.44
C GLY A 107 -15.46 -8.05 8.39
N GLN A 108 -15.14 -8.25 9.67
CA GLN A 108 -16.11 -8.61 10.70
C GLN A 108 -16.80 -7.40 11.35
N LEU A 109 -16.30 -6.18 11.11
CA LEU A 109 -16.84 -4.95 11.68
C LEU A 109 -17.87 -4.34 10.71
N GLY A 110 -19.15 -4.46 11.04
CA GLY A 110 -20.23 -3.83 10.28
C GLY A 110 -20.40 -2.34 10.59
N GLY A 111 -21.08 -1.61 9.71
CA GLY A 111 -21.44 -0.20 9.91
C GLY A 111 -20.37 0.78 9.41
N GLY A 112 -20.13 1.87 10.13
CA GLY A 112 -19.22 2.95 9.69
C GLY A 112 -17.76 2.51 9.47
N SER A 113 -17.35 1.39 10.05
CA SER A 113 -16.05 0.74 9.85
C SER A 113 -15.84 0.21 8.43
N GLU A 114 -16.92 -0.11 7.74
CA GLU A 114 -16.90 -0.69 6.39
C GLU A 114 -16.28 0.29 5.38
N ILE A 115 -16.50 1.59 5.56
CA ILE A 115 -15.97 2.65 4.68
C ILE A 115 -14.44 2.67 4.73
N PHE A 116 -13.84 2.59 5.92
CA PHE A 116 -12.38 2.60 6.08
C PHE A 116 -11.73 1.33 5.53
N ALA A 117 -12.35 0.18 5.80
CA ALA A 117 -11.91 -1.11 5.27
C ALA A 117 -11.98 -1.13 3.74
N GLN A 118 -13.07 -0.60 3.17
CA GLN A 118 -13.27 -0.50 1.73
C GLN A 118 -12.22 0.40 1.07
N LEU A 119 -11.99 1.60 1.62
CA LEU A 119 -10.97 2.51 1.10
C LEU A 119 -9.57 1.89 1.11
N LEU A 120 -9.23 1.18 2.18
CA LEU A 120 -7.96 0.46 2.27
C LEU A 120 -7.86 -0.62 1.18
N TYR A 121 -8.91 -1.43 1.01
CA TYR A 121 -8.96 -2.45 -0.01
C TYR A 121 -8.86 -1.87 -1.43
N GLU A 122 -9.58 -0.78 -1.71
CA GLU A 122 -9.56 -0.09 -2.99
C GLU A 122 -8.16 0.44 -3.34
N ARG A 123 -7.44 1.00 -2.36
CA ARG A 123 -6.04 1.46 -2.54
C ARG A 123 -5.10 0.31 -2.87
N LEU A 124 -5.16 -0.80 -2.12
CA LEU A 124 -4.34 -1.98 -2.39
C LEU A 124 -4.63 -2.55 -3.78
N LEU A 125 -5.93 -2.64 -4.13
CA LEU A 125 -6.36 -3.15 -5.42
C LEU A 125 -5.93 -2.25 -6.58
N ALA A 126 -5.96 -0.93 -6.39
CA ALA A 126 -5.48 0.02 -7.38
C ALA A 126 -3.98 -0.17 -7.65
N VAL A 127 -3.15 -0.29 -6.61
CA VAL A 127 -1.72 -0.57 -6.74
C VAL A 127 -1.50 -1.87 -7.50
N HIS A 128 -2.13 -2.96 -7.05
CA HIS A 128 -1.97 -4.28 -7.65
C HIS A 128 -2.40 -4.31 -9.12
N ARG A 129 -3.55 -3.70 -9.45
CA ARG A 129 -4.03 -3.63 -10.84
C ARG A 129 -3.08 -2.84 -11.74
N CYS A 130 -2.57 -1.70 -11.27
CA CYS A 130 -1.63 -0.90 -12.04
C CYS A 130 -0.32 -1.64 -12.30
N GLU A 131 0.21 -2.37 -11.31
CA GLU A 131 1.39 -3.21 -11.51
C GLU A 131 1.15 -4.34 -12.51
N LEU A 132 0.05 -5.08 -12.36
CA LEU A 132 -0.31 -6.16 -13.28
C LEU A 132 -0.52 -5.64 -14.71
N LEU A 133 -1.24 -4.53 -14.88
CA LEU A 133 -1.44 -3.92 -16.20
C LEU A 133 -0.11 -3.48 -16.82
N GLY A 134 0.79 -2.90 -16.03
CA GLY A 134 2.12 -2.53 -16.48
C GLY A 134 2.95 -3.72 -16.96
N GLN A 135 2.77 -4.90 -16.35
CA GLN A 135 3.43 -6.13 -16.79
C GLN A 135 2.76 -6.75 -18.02
N VAL A 136 1.44 -6.89 -18.00
CA VAL A 136 0.64 -7.55 -19.05
C VAL A 136 0.66 -6.76 -20.36
N ILE A 137 0.51 -5.44 -20.27
CA ILE A 137 0.48 -4.51 -21.42
C ILE A 137 1.84 -3.80 -21.57
N SER A 138 2.93 -4.48 -21.19
CA SER A 138 4.28 -3.96 -21.38
C SER A 138 4.61 -3.85 -22.87
N VAL A 139 5.40 -2.83 -23.22
CA VAL A 139 5.87 -2.61 -24.61
C VAL A 139 6.52 -3.87 -25.18
N GLU A 140 7.34 -4.56 -24.38
CA GLU A 140 7.98 -5.81 -24.77
C GLU A 140 6.96 -6.91 -25.13
N ARG A 141 5.94 -7.13 -24.28
CA ARG A 141 4.91 -8.14 -24.57
C ARG A 141 4.07 -7.76 -25.78
N CYS A 142 3.68 -6.50 -25.90
CA CYS A 142 2.96 -6.02 -27.08
C CYS A 142 3.78 -6.20 -28.35
N GLN A 143 5.08 -5.93 -28.32
CA GLN A 143 5.97 -6.11 -29.47
C GLN A 143 6.09 -7.59 -29.86
N ARG A 144 6.28 -8.49 -28.89
CA ARG A 144 6.29 -9.94 -29.16
C ARG A 144 5.01 -10.42 -29.83
N ILE A 145 3.86 -9.98 -29.34
CA ILE A 145 2.56 -10.32 -29.95
C ILE A 145 2.51 -9.83 -31.41
N VAL A 146 2.98 -8.62 -31.69
CA VAL A 146 3.04 -8.08 -33.05
C VAL A 146 3.95 -8.92 -33.95
N ASP A 147 5.11 -9.32 -33.44
CA ASP A 147 6.09 -10.12 -34.20
C ASP A 147 5.55 -11.53 -34.49
N ASP A 148 4.89 -12.17 -33.51
CA ASP A 148 4.25 -13.47 -33.67
C ASP A 148 3.12 -13.42 -34.72
N ILE A 149 2.31 -12.36 -34.71
CA ILE A 149 1.24 -12.16 -35.71
C ILE A 149 1.83 -12.04 -37.12
N LYS A 150 2.94 -11.31 -37.30
CA LYS A 150 3.60 -11.17 -38.61
C LYS A 150 4.14 -12.51 -39.11
N LEU A 151 4.80 -13.28 -38.23
CA LEU A 151 5.31 -14.61 -38.57
C LEU A 151 4.18 -15.54 -39.06
N LEU A 152 3.03 -15.52 -38.38
CA LEU A 152 1.87 -16.32 -38.79
C LEU A 152 1.32 -15.90 -40.15
N GLN A 153 1.36 -14.61 -40.48
CA GLN A 153 0.94 -14.10 -41.79
C GLN A 153 1.89 -14.53 -42.90
N GLU A 154 3.20 -14.58 -42.63
CA GLU A 154 4.22 -15.04 -43.59
C GLU A 154 4.11 -16.54 -43.88
N VAL A 155 3.81 -17.36 -42.86
CA VAL A 155 3.65 -18.83 -43.00
C VAL A 155 2.33 -19.20 -43.70
N ALA A 156 1.32 -18.34 -43.65
CA ALA A 156 0.01 -18.58 -44.26
C ALA A 156 -0.06 -18.23 -45.77
N GLN A 157 1.02 -17.68 -46.35
CA GLN A 157 1.17 -17.39 -47.78
C GLN A 157 1.90 -18.53 -48.50
#